data_AF-A0A355USZ5-F1
#
_entry.id   AF-A0A355USZ5-F1
#
_cell.length_a   1.000
_cell.length_b   1.000
_cell.length_c   1.000
_cell.angle_alpha   90.00
_cell.angle_beta   90.00
_cell.angle_gamma   90.00
#
_symmetry.space_group_name_H-M   'P 1'
#
loop_
_entity.id
_entity.type
_entity.pdbx_description
1 polymer ?
#
loop_
_entity_poly.entity_id
_entity_poly.type
_entity_poly.pdbx_seq_one_letter_code
_entity_poly.pdbx_strand_id
1 'polypeptide(L)'
;MIAFFPPELPGKNNLASEGRFGYPLLMDFTLLIKATVAFFVITDSIGNTPIFSALMRGWEPEKRRKTINKSVGVATIIFLAFAFLGTYILGYLGISLGALRVAGGVLLMIIAFSMIHGHSFAEVHEDSGSIAVTPMAIPLMAGPASLTTVMLFMSQAAGTEKLVILLALFISIGFSWLVATYADALFSRIHRDGLAVTTQIMGVILAALAIEMAAGGLKEIFPLLR
;
A
#
# COMPACT_ATOMS: atom_id res chain seq x y z
N MET A 1 27.43 -12.84 59.68
CA MET A 1 26.09 -13.42 59.93
C MET A 1 25.40 -13.54 58.58
N ILE A 2 25.43 -14.77 58.05
CA ILE A 2 24.60 -15.39 57.00
C ILE A 2 24.51 -14.70 55.62
N ALA A 3 25.30 -15.26 54.69
CA ALA A 3 25.06 -15.22 53.25
C ALA A 3 23.83 -16.07 52.89
N PHE A 4 23.03 -15.62 51.92
CA PHE A 4 22.04 -16.44 51.24
C PHE A 4 22.09 -16.14 49.73
N PHE A 5 23.10 -16.71 49.07
CA PHE A 5 23.06 -16.97 47.63
C PHE A 5 22.12 -18.17 47.42
N PRO A 6 21.07 -18.09 46.58
CA PRO A 6 20.37 -19.28 46.15
C PRO A 6 21.30 -20.14 45.26
N PRO A 7 21.19 -21.48 45.31
CA PRO A 7 22.05 -22.38 44.55
C PRO A 7 21.80 -22.23 43.04
N GLU A 8 22.88 -22.25 42.26
CA GLU A 8 22.82 -22.34 40.81
C GLU A 8 22.04 -23.60 40.41
N LEU A 9 20.91 -23.41 39.74
CA LEU A 9 20.15 -24.50 39.13
C LEU A 9 21.01 -25.12 38.01
N PRO A 10 21.33 -26.42 38.07
CA PRO A 10 22.00 -27.09 36.97
C PRO A 10 21.04 -27.21 35.79
N GLY A 11 21.46 -26.74 34.60
CA GLY A 11 20.75 -27.01 33.34
C GLY A 11 20.18 -25.82 32.56
N LYS A 12 20.70 -24.60 32.73
CA LYS A 12 20.25 -23.43 31.93
C LYS A 12 20.65 -23.45 30.44
N ASN A 13 21.33 -24.49 29.96
CA ASN A 13 21.79 -24.59 28.57
C ASN A 13 20.87 -25.38 27.63
N ASN A 14 19.77 -25.99 28.12
CA ASN A 14 18.92 -26.82 27.27
C ASN A 14 17.58 -26.21 26.86
N LEU A 15 17.14 -25.10 27.50
CA LEU A 15 15.84 -24.48 27.20
C LEU A 15 15.83 -23.60 25.93
N ALA A 16 17.00 -23.28 25.36
CA ALA A 16 17.09 -22.53 24.10
C ALA A 16 16.99 -23.41 22.84
N SER A 17 16.90 -24.74 23.00
CA SER A 17 16.90 -25.69 21.88
C SER A 17 15.56 -26.40 21.64
N GLU A 18 14.62 -26.35 22.60
CA GLU A 18 13.37 -27.12 22.53
C GLU A 18 12.18 -26.37 21.90
N GLY A 19 12.32 -25.07 21.58
CA GLY A 19 11.26 -24.27 20.96
C GLY A 19 11.17 -24.37 19.43
N ARG A 20 12.07 -25.12 18.76
CA ARG A 20 12.18 -25.15 17.29
C ARG A 20 11.54 -26.38 16.62
N PHE A 21 10.96 -27.32 17.38
CA PHE A 21 10.56 -28.63 16.85
C PHE A 21 9.04 -28.91 16.86
N GLY A 22 8.18 -27.90 17.08
CA GLY A 22 6.75 -28.13 17.22
C GLY A 22 5.85 -27.65 16.07
N TYR A 23 6.06 -26.45 15.52
CA TYR A 23 4.99 -25.81 14.73
C TYR A 23 5.45 -24.87 13.61
N PRO A 24 6.29 -25.31 12.65
CA PRO A 24 6.59 -24.51 11.47
C PRO A 24 5.31 -24.02 10.77
N LEU A 25 4.28 -24.88 10.71
CA LEU A 25 2.97 -24.56 10.14
C LEU A 25 2.23 -23.43 10.89
N LEU A 26 2.30 -23.38 12.23
CA LEU A 26 1.66 -22.30 13.00
C LEU A 26 2.44 -20.99 12.87
N MET A 27 3.76 -21.07 12.72
CA MET A 27 4.62 -19.90 12.52
C MET A 27 4.38 -19.28 11.12
N ASP A 28 4.27 -20.12 10.10
CA ASP A 28 3.90 -19.73 8.73
C ASP A 28 2.48 -19.14 8.68
N PHE A 29 1.51 -19.75 9.38
CA PHE A 29 0.14 -19.22 9.46
C PHE A 29 0.07 -17.86 10.18
N THR A 30 0.84 -17.70 11.25
CA THR A 30 0.95 -16.42 11.97
C THR A 30 1.57 -15.34 11.08
N LEU A 31 2.64 -15.69 10.35
CA LEU A 31 3.28 -14.80 9.39
C LEU A 31 2.30 -14.41 8.26
N LEU A 32 1.56 -15.38 7.72
CA LEU A 32 0.56 -15.16 6.68
C LEU A 32 -0.48 -14.12 7.12
N ILE A 33 -1.08 -14.29 8.30
CA ILE A 33 -2.08 -13.35 8.82
C ILE A 33 -1.46 -11.98 9.05
N LYS A 34 -0.31 -11.90 9.72
CA LYS A 34 0.35 -10.62 10.03
C LYS A 34 0.72 -9.86 8.76
N ALA A 35 1.34 -10.53 7.79
CA ALA A 35 1.71 -9.93 6.51
C ALA A 35 0.46 -9.51 5.71
N THR A 36 -0.59 -10.33 5.68
CA THR A 36 -1.83 -10.02 4.96
C THR A 36 -2.49 -8.77 5.53
N VAL A 37 -2.63 -8.72 6.86
CA VAL A 37 -3.20 -7.56 7.56
C VAL A 37 -2.33 -6.32 7.35
N ALA A 38 -1.01 -6.44 7.47
CA ALA A 38 -0.09 -5.33 7.25
C ALA A 38 -0.21 -4.78 5.82
N PHE A 39 -0.18 -5.63 4.80
CA PHE A 39 -0.33 -5.22 3.41
C PHE A 39 -1.71 -4.62 3.12
N PHE A 40 -2.78 -5.18 3.68
CA PHE A 40 -4.13 -4.66 3.47
C PHE A 40 -4.33 -3.28 4.09
N VAL A 41 -3.83 -3.09 5.31
CA VAL A 41 -3.90 -1.80 6.01
C VAL A 41 -3.04 -0.77 5.30
N ILE A 42 -1.82 -1.11 4.90
CA ILE A 42 -0.87 -0.14 4.34
C ILE A 42 -1.14 0.24 2.88
N THR A 43 -1.82 -0.64 2.12
CA THR A 43 -2.33 -0.30 0.78
C THR A 43 -3.56 0.61 0.82
N ASP A 44 -4.10 0.84 2.03
CA ASP A 44 -5.23 1.71 2.31
C ASP A 44 -6.38 1.59 1.29
N SER A 45 -6.74 0.36 0.96
CA SER A 45 -7.71 0.11 -0.11
C SER A 45 -9.10 0.65 0.24
N ILE A 46 -9.43 0.69 1.53
CA ILE A 46 -10.66 1.28 2.05
C ILE A 46 -10.58 2.81 1.99
N GLY A 47 -9.51 3.43 2.50
CA GLY A 47 -9.35 4.89 2.49
C GLY A 47 -9.26 5.49 1.08
N ASN A 48 -8.74 4.72 0.11
CA ASN A 48 -8.66 5.10 -1.29
C ASN A 48 -9.97 4.89 -2.08
N THR A 49 -10.98 4.21 -1.51
CA THR A 49 -12.26 3.92 -2.18
C THR A 49 -13.00 5.18 -2.65
N PRO A 50 -13.15 6.25 -1.85
CA PRO A 50 -13.80 7.49 -2.27
C PRO A 50 -13.05 8.18 -3.44
N ILE A 51 -11.72 8.07 -3.43
CA ILE A 51 -10.85 8.62 -4.48
C ILE A 51 -11.05 7.88 -5.80
N PHE A 52 -11.05 6.54 -5.77
CA PHE A 52 -11.32 5.72 -6.96
C PHE A 52 -12.69 6.03 -7.56
N SER A 53 -13.70 6.21 -6.71
CA SER A 53 -15.03 6.56 -7.16
C SER A 53 -15.07 7.93 -7.86
N ALA A 54 -14.37 8.92 -7.30
CA ALA A 54 -14.26 10.25 -7.87
C ALA A 54 -13.48 10.28 -9.19
N LEU A 55 -12.41 9.48 -9.33
CA LEU A 55 -11.61 9.38 -10.55
C LEU A 55 -12.38 8.77 -11.73
N MET A 56 -13.33 7.88 -11.46
CA MET A 56 -14.13 7.19 -12.47
C MET A 56 -15.57 7.72 -12.56
N ARG A 57 -15.83 8.92 -12.02
CA ARG A 57 -17.16 9.53 -11.96
C ARG A 57 -17.80 9.61 -13.35
N GLY A 58 -19.06 9.19 -13.46
CA GLY A 58 -19.82 9.24 -14.71
C GLY A 58 -19.48 8.15 -15.73
N TRP A 59 -18.57 7.22 -15.41
CA TRP A 59 -18.26 6.09 -16.28
C TRP A 59 -19.27 4.96 -16.13
N GLU A 60 -19.49 4.23 -17.22
CA GLU A 60 -20.30 3.01 -17.21
C GLU A 60 -19.67 1.92 -16.33
N PRO A 61 -20.47 1.07 -15.65
CA PRO A 61 -19.97 0.03 -14.76
C PRO A 61 -18.93 -0.91 -15.40
N GLU A 62 -19.06 -1.19 -16.69
CA GLU A 62 -18.11 -2.06 -17.41
C GLU A 62 -16.74 -1.39 -17.57
N LYS A 63 -16.70 -0.11 -17.98
CA LYS A 63 -15.46 0.67 -18.12
C LYS A 63 -14.75 0.82 -16.78
N ARG A 64 -15.52 1.02 -15.69
CA ARG A 64 -15.01 1.07 -14.31
C ARG A 64 -14.33 -0.24 -13.91
N ARG A 65 -15.02 -1.37 -14.08
CA ARG A 65 -14.48 -2.69 -13.73
C ARG A 65 -13.23 -3.04 -14.53
N LYS A 66 -13.20 -2.74 -15.83
CA LYS A 66 -12.00 -2.92 -16.68
C LYS A 66 -10.83 -2.09 -16.16
N THR A 67 -11.07 -0.86 -15.74
CA THR A 67 -10.04 0.05 -15.22
C THR A 67 -9.52 -0.41 -13.87
N ILE A 68 -10.40 -0.83 -12.95
CA ILE A 68 -10.00 -1.43 -11.65
C ILE A 68 -9.14 -2.67 -11.88
N ASN A 69 -9.57 -3.59 -12.76
CA ASN A 69 -8.80 -4.80 -13.06
C ASN A 69 -7.42 -4.47 -13.62
N LYS A 70 -7.34 -3.50 -14.55
CA LYS A 70 -6.07 -3.03 -15.11
C LYS A 70 -5.18 -2.42 -14.03
N SER A 71 -5.74 -1.55 -13.18
CA SER A 71 -5.02 -0.93 -12.06
C SER A 71 -4.46 -1.98 -11.10
N VAL A 72 -5.27 -2.94 -10.68
CA VAL A 72 -4.86 -4.02 -9.79
C VAL A 72 -3.77 -4.88 -10.44
N GLY A 73 -3.90 -5.20 -11.73
CA GLY A 73 -2.87 -5.91 -12.48
C GLY A 73 -1.54 -5.16 -12.52
N VAL A 74 -1.57 -3.85 -12.82
CA VAL A 74 -0.38 -2.99 -12.85
C VAL A 74 0.25 -2.89 -11.45
N ALA A 75 -0.55 -2.64 -10.40
CA ALA A 75 -0.08 -2.59 -9.02
C ALA A 75 0.58 -3.92 -8.60
N THR A 76 -0.01 -5.06 -8.98
CA THR A 76 0.56 -6.39 -8.72
C THR A 76 1.92 -6.54 -9.37
N ILE A 77 2.06 -6.16 -10.64
CA ILE A 77 3.34 -6.22 -11.36
C ILE A 77 4.39 -5.36 -10.64
N ILE A 78 4.02 -4.15 -10.21
CA ILE A 78 4.93 -3.25 -9.50
C ILE A 78 5.33 -3.84 -8.15
N PHE A 79 4.38 -4.37 -7.37
CA PHE A 79 4.69 -5.02 -6.10
C PHE A 79 5.63 -6.19 -6.28
N LEU A 80 5.42 -7.04 -7.28
CA LEU A 80 6.33 -8.15 -7.58
C LEU A 80 7.71 -7.65 -8.01
N ALA A 81 7.77 -6.64 -8.88
CA ALA A 81 9.03 -6.03 -9.28
C ALA A 81 9.81 -5.50 -8.06
N PHE A 82 9.16 -4.75 -7.17
CA PHE A 82 9.81 -4.21 -5.97
C PHE A 82 10.10 -5.28 -4.91
N ALA A 83 9.27 -6.33 -4.79
CA ALA A 83 9.49 -7.46 -3.89
C ALA A 83 10.82 -8.16 -4.17
N PHE A 84 11.18 -8.32 -5.44
CA PHE A 84 12.40 -9.04 -5.84
C PHE A 84 13.57 -8.13 -6.21
N LEU A 85 13.29 -6.99 -6.85
CA LEU A 85 14.29 -6.12 -7.46
C LEU A 85 14.37 -4.73 -6.82
N GLY A 86 13.43 -4.36 -5.93
CA GLY A 86 13.26 -2.99 -5.47
C GLY A 86 14.52 -2.40 -4.84
N THR A 87 15.20 -3.14 -3.98
CA THR A 87 16.45 -2.68 -3.33
C THR A 87 17.57 -2.50 -4.34
N TYR A 88 17.69 -3.40 -5.32
CA TYR A 88 18.70 -3.35 -6.38
C TYR A 88 18.46 -2.19 -7.35
N ILE A 89 17.21 -2.01 -7.81
CA ILE A 89 16.82 -0.93 -8.72
C ILE A 89 17.09 0.43 -8.09
N LEU A 90 16.61 0.63 -6.86
CA LEU A 90 16.80 1.89 -6.14
C LEU A 90 18.27 2.16 -5.83
N GLY A 91 19.02 1.12 -5.42
CA GLY A 91 20.45 1.21 -5.17
C GLY A 91 21.26 1.57 -6.42
N TYR A 92 20.93 0.96 -7.56
CA TYR A 92 21.59 1.25 -8.84
C TYR A 92 21.34 2.68 -9.33
N LEU A 93 20.11 3.18 -9.16
CA LEU A 93 19.73 4.53 -9.56
C LEU A 93 20.16 5.60 -8.55
N GLY A 94 20.63 5.21 -7.36
CA GLY A 94 20.93 6.14 -6.27
C GLY A 94 19.69 6.87 -5.73
N ILE A 95 18.50 6.27 -5.87
CA ILE A 95 17.22 6.87 -5.48
C ILE A 95 16.81 6.35 -4.11
N SER A 96 16.49 7.25 -3.19
CA SER A 96 15.93 6.88 -1.89
C SER A 96 14.41 6.62 -1.97
N LEU A 97 13.90 5.81 -1.04
CA LEU A 97 12.46 5.63 -0.86
C LEU A 97 11.76 6.95 -0.53
N GLY A 98 12.45 7.84 0.20
CA GLY A 98 11.98 9.20 0.46
C GLY A 98 11.79 10.03 -0.81
N ALA A 99 12.70 9.93 -1.78
CA ALA A 99 12.54 10.61 -3.08
C ALA A 99 11.33 10.08 -3.86
N LEU A 100 11.11 8.76 -3.87
CA LEU A 100 9.91 8.16 -4.48
C LEU A 100 8.62 8.63 -3.78
N ARG A 101 8.66 8.82 -2.45
CA ARG A 101 7.55 9.41 -1.68
C ARG A 101 7.23 10.83 -2.08
N VAL A 102 8.24 11.68 -2.19
CA VAL A 102 8.06 13.07 -2.63
C VAL A 102 7.47 13.11 -4.05
N ALA A 103 8.02 12.32 -4.98
CA ALA A 103 7.52 12.26 -6.35
C ALA A 103 6.04 11.81 -6.41
N GLY A 104 5.68 10.76 -5.68
CA GLY A 104 4.30 10.30 -5.56
C GLY A 104 3.37 11.35 -4.95
N GLY A 105 3.83 12.05 -3.91
CA GLY A 105 3.09 13.16 -3.30
C GLY A 105 2.84 14.31 -4.28
N VAL A 106 3.86 14.73 -5.04
CA VAL A 106 3.72 15.77 -6.08
C VAL A 106 2.70 15.34 -7.15
N LEU A 107 2.74 14.09 -7.59
CA LEU A 107 1.79 13.56 -8.55
C LEU A 107 0.35 13.61 -8.02
N LEU A 108 0.12 13.14 -6.78
CA LEU A 108 -1.20 13.24 -6.13
C LEU A 108 -1.66 14.67 -5.95
N MET A 109 -0.75 15.61 -5.66
CA MET A 109 -1.08 17.03 -5.53
C MET A 109 -1.61 17.60 -6.86
N ILE A 110 -1.00 17.24 -7.99
CA ILE A 110 -1.47 17.67 -9.32
C ILE A 110 -2.89 17.15 -9.59
N ILE A 111 -3.15 15.89 -9.25
CA ILE A 111 -4.48 15.28 -9.39
C ILE A 111 -5.50 15.96 -8.49
N ALA A 112 -5.14 16.17 -7.22
CA ALA A 112 -5.95 16.84 -6.22
C ALA A 112 -6.38 18.24 -6.69
N PHE A 113 -5.44 19.02 -7.22
CA PHE A 113 -5.75 20.34 -7.77
C PHE A 113 -6.72 20.26 -8.94
N SER A 114 -6.58 19.30 -9.86
CA SER A 114 -7.55 19.16 -10.96
C SER A 114 -8.96 18.92 -10.42
N MET A 115 -9.11 18.07 -9.41
CA MET A 115 -10.39 17.70 -8.82
C MET A 115 -11.04 18.87 -8.07
N ILE A 116 -10.24 19.67 -7.35
CA ILE A 116 -10.71 20.87 -6.66
C ILE A 116 -11.26 21.91 -7.65
N HIS A 117 -10.60 22.07 -8.80
CA HIS A 117 -11.04 22.98 -9.87
C HIS A 117 -12.23 22.45 -10.68
N GLY A 118 -12.78 21.28 -10.31
CA GLY A 118 -13.94 20.68 -10.97
C GLY A 118 -13.61 19.96 -12.28
N HIS A 119 -12.34 19.94 -12.69
CA HIS A 119 -11.87 19.08 -13.78
C HIS A 119 -11.81 17.65 -13.27
N SER A 120 -12.59 16.76 -13.85
CA SER A 120 -12.38 15.35 -13.57
C SER A 120 -11.05 14.94 -14.21
N PHE A 121 -10.18 14.22 -13.50
CA PHE A 121 -8.92 13.73 -14.11
C PHE A 121 -9.20 12.88 -15.37
N ALA A 122 -10.41 12.30 -15.46
CA ALA A 122 -10.96 11.60 -16.63
C ALA A 122 -11.44 12.50 -17.78
N GLU A 123 -11.65 13.80 -17.56
CA GLU A 123 -11.89 14.78 -18.64
C GLU A 123 -10.57 15.25 -19.24
N VAL A 124 -9.50 15.32 -18.44
CA VAL A 124 -8.14 15.66 -18.91
C VAL A 124 -7.48 14.46 -19.61
N HIS A 125 -7.82 13.23 -19.21
CA HIS A 125 -7.31 12.00 -19.80
C HIS A 125 -8.47 11.16 -20.35
N GLU A 126 -8.74 11.25 -21.66
CA GLU A 126 -9.76 10.44 -22.35
C GLU A 126 -9.47 8.93 -22.25
N ASP A 127 -8.21 8.56 -22.00
CA ASP A 127 -7.77 7.17 -21.89
C ASP A 127 -7.88 6.64 -20.45
N SER A 128 -8.84 5.73 -20.26
CA SER A 128 -8.96 4.91 -19.05
C SER A 128 -7.68 4.16 -18.67
N GLY A 129 -6.80 3.88 -19.64
CA GLY A 129 -5.50 3.30 -19.42
C GLY A 129 -4.58 4.18 -18.59
N SER A 130 -4.63 5.50 -18.79
CA SER A 130 -3.83 6.45 -18.03
C SER A 130 -4.26 6.45 -16.57
N ILE A 131 -5.56 6.51 -16.28
CA ILE A 131 -6.10 6.53 -14.90
C ILE A 131 -5.80 5.24 -14.15
N ALA A 132 -5.92 4.09 -14.84
CA ALA A 132 -5.60 2.79 -14.26
C ALA A 132 -4.14 2.70 -13.80
N VAL A 133 -3.20 3.29 -14.55
CA VAL A 133 -1.78 3.30 -14.18
C VAL A 133 -1.51 4.42 -13.16
N THR A 134 -2.01 5.64 -13.44
CA THR A 134 -1.78 6.85 -12.66
C THR A 134 -3.08 7.64 -12.50
N PRO A 135 -3.58 7.85 -11.27
CA PRO A 135 -2.96 7.51 -9.98
C PRO A 135 -3.31 6.14 -9.39
N MET A 136 -4.23 5.37 -9.99
CA MET A 136 -4.84 4.24 -9.28
C MET A 136 -3.81 3.17 -8.91
N ALA A 137 -3.02 2.68 -9.86
CA ALA A 137 -1.95 1.73 -9.55
C ALA A 137 -0.79 2.43 -8.84
N ILE A 138 -0.27 3.54 -9.39
CA ILE A 138 0.76 4.38 -8.79
C ILE A 138 0.23 5.80 -8.66
N PRO A 139 0.21 6.41 -7.47
CA PRO A 139 0.77 5.93 -6.20
C PRO A 139 -0.28 5.42 -5.19
N LEU A 140 -1.57 5.30 -5.56
CA LEU A 140 -2.62 4.97 -4.57
C LEU A 140 -2.55 3.53 -4.07
N MET A 141 -2.44 2.54 -4.96
CA MET A 141 -2.30 1.13 -4.56
C MET A 141 -0.84 0.77 -4.21
N ALA A 142 0.04 0.86 -5.21
CA ALA A 142 1.47 0.64 -5.10
C ALA A 142 2.18 1.90 -4.59
N GLY A 143 1.68 2.42 -3.48
CA GLY A 143 2.26 3.56 -2.81
C GLY A 143 3.62 3.24 -2.21
N PRO A 144 4.46 4.25 -1.97
CA PRO A 144 5.78 4.05 -1.40
C PRO A 144 5.77 3.28 -0.07
N ALA A 145 4.78 3.53 0.80
CA ALA A 145 4.65 2.82 2.08
C ALA A 145 4.41 1.32 1.90
N SER A 146 3.51 0.95 0.97
CA SER A 146 3.24 -0.45 0.65
C SER A 146 4.44 -1.10 -0.05
N LEU A 147 5.12 -0.40 -0.96
CA LEU A 147 6.36 -0.86 -1.58
C LEU A 147 7.48 -1.10 -0.56
N THR A 148 7.71 -0.17 0.37
CA THR A 148 8.71 -0.34 1.43
C THR A 148 8.40 -1.54 2.31
N THR A 149 7.12 -1.78 2.59
CA THR A 149 6.70 -2.89 3.44
C THR A 149 6.90 -4.21 2.74
N VAL A 150 6.51 -4.31 1.47
CA VAL A 150 6.77 -5.50 0.65
C VAL A 150 8.27 -5.80 0.58
N MET A 151 9.10 -4.79 0.31
CA MET A 151 10.56 -4.94 0.30
C MET A 151 11.11 -5.39 1.66
N LEU A 152 10.62 -4.81 2.76
CA LEU A 152 11.06 -5.14 4.11
C LEU A 152 10.75 -6.60 4.46
N PHE A 153 9.50 -7.02 4.26
CA PHE A 153 9.09 -8.41 4.51
C PHE A 153 9.88 -9.38 3.64
N MET A 154 10.04 -9.09 2.34
CA MET A 154 10.81 -9.94 1.43
C MET A 154 12.30 -10.02 1.76
N SER A 155 12.88 -8.94 2.33
CA SER A 155 14.29 -8.91 2.74
C SER A 155 14.57 -9.72 4.01
N GLN A 156 13.60 -9.80 4.93
CA GLN A 156 13.73 -10.53 6.18
C GLN A 156 13.45 -12.03 6.03
N ALA A 157 12.71 -12.40 4.97
CA ALA A 157 12.25 -13.76 4.77
C ALA A 157 13.28 -14.68 4.11
N ALA A 158 13.34 -15.93 4.57
CA ALA A 158 14.17 -16.97 3.99
C ALA A 158 13.36 -18.22 3.60
N GLY A 159 13.79 -18.90 2.52
CA GLY A 159 13.18 -20.16 2.08
C GLY A 159 11.68 -20.05 1.81
N THR A 160 10.88 -20.84 2.53
CA THR A 160 9.42 -20.94 2.40
C THR A 160 8.68 -19.68 2.86
N GLU A 161 9.27 -18.87 3.75
CA GLU A 161 8.64 -17.63 4.24
C GLU A 161 8.39 -16.62 3.10
N LYS A 162 9.23 -16.62 2.07
CA LYS A 162 9.02 -15.77 0.88
C LYS A 162 7.73 -16.14 0.15
N LEU A 163 7.43 -17.43 0.04
CA LEU A 163 6.17 -17.90 -0.56
C LEU A 163 4.96 -17.49 0.29
N VAL A 164 5.10 -17.55 1.62
CA VAL A 164 4.05 -17.11 2.56
C VAL A 164 3.78 -15.61 2.41
N ILE A 165 4.82 -14.79 2.29
CA ILE A 165 4.68 -13.33 2.10
C ILE A 165 4.06 -13.00 0.74
N LEU A 166 4.46 -13.69 -0.32
CA LEU A 166 3.84 -13.52 -1.63
C LEU A 166 2.37 -13.91 -1.61
N LEU A 167 2.03 -15.02 -0.94
CA LEU A 167 0.65 -15.43 -0.75
C LEU A 167 -0.13 -14.37 0.05
N ALA A 168 0.44 -13.83 1.12
CA ALA A 168 -0.15 -12.74 1.90
C ALA A 168 -0.41 -11.49 1.06
N LEU A 169 0.56 -11.12 0.20
CA LEU A 169 0.45 -10.02 -0.73
C LEU A 169 -0.68 -10.24 -1.73
N PHE A 170 -0.78 -11.43 -2.34
CA PHE A 170 -1.87 -11.76 -3.26
C PHE A 170 -3.24 -11.75 -2.59
N ILE A 171 -3.35 -12.27 -1.36
CA ILE A 171 -4.58 -12.23 -0.58
C ILE A 171 -4.97 -10.76 -0.30
N SER A 172 -4.01 -9.95 0.14
CA SER A 172 -4.21 -8.52 0.39
C SER A 172 -4.70 -7.79 -0.86
N ILE A 173 -4.03 -7.97 -2.01
CA ILE A 173 -4.44 -7.39 -3.30
C ILE A 173 -5.84 -7.88 -3.72
N GLY A 174 -6.16 -9.15 -3.46
CA GLY A 174 -7.50 -9.71 -3.69
C GLY A 174 -8.58 -8.99 -2.88
N PHE A 175 -8.31 -8.70 -1.60
CA PHE A 175 -9.19 -7.88 -0.77
C PHE A 175 -9.29 -6.45 -1.28
N SER A 176 -8.17 -5.83 -1.67
CA SER A 176 -8.14 -4.49 -2.27
C SER A 176 -9.02 -4.41 -3.52
N TRP A 177 -8.92 -5.40 -4.39
CA TRP A 177 -9.74 -5.52 -5.59
C TRP A 177 -11.23 -5.66 -5.26
N LEU A 178 -11.56 -6.46 -4.25
CA LEU A 178 -12.93 -6.64 -3.77
C LEU A 178 -13.50 -5.28 -3.30
N VAL A 179 -12.78 -4.60 -2.40
CA VAL A 179 -13.17 -3.28 -1.88
C VAL A 179 -13.35 -2.27 -3.01
N ALA A 180 -12.41 -2.20 -3.95
CA ALA A 180 -12.48 -1.29 -5.09
C ALA A 180 -13.67 -1.60 -6.02
N THR A 181 -14.01 -2.87 -6.21
CA THR A 181 -15.15 -3.29 -7.05
C THR A 181 -16.49 -2.95 -6.39
N TYR A 182 -16.61 -3.08 -5.07
CA TYR A 182 -17.82 -2.73 -4.32
C TYR A 182 -17.88 -1.27 -3.87
N ALA A 183 -16.87 -0.46 -4.23
CA ALA A 183 -16.82 0.98 -3.98
C ALA A 183 -18.12 1.69 -4.38
N ASP A 184 -18.65 1.36 -5.56
CA ASP A 184 -19.87 1.97 -6.08
C ASP A 184 -21.10 1.63 -5.27
N ALA A 185 -21.23 0.40 -4.77
CA ALA A 185 -22.35 0.05 -3.91
C ALA A 185 -22.36 0.92 -2.65
N LEU A 186 -21.18 1.26 -2.12
CA LEU A 186 -20.98 2.12 -0.95
C LEU A 186 -21.35 3.60 -1.22
N PHE A 187 -21.08 4.10 -2.44
CA PHE A 187 -21.22 5.53 -2.78
C PHE A 187 -22.36 5.86 -3.77
N SER A 188 -23.12 4.86 -4.24
CA SER A 188 -24.20 4.98 -5.25
C SER A 188 -25.40 5.87 -4.86
N ARG A 189 -25.46 6.36 -3.61
CA ARG A 189 -26.57 7.22 -3.13
C ARG A 189 -26.36 8.72 -3.35
N ILE A 190 -25.21 9.13 -3.90
CA ILE A 190 -24.92 10.54 -4.18
C ILE A 190 -25.70 10.97 -5.42
N HIS A 191 -26.77 11.74 -5.22
CA HIS A 191 -27.58 12.32 -6.30
C HIS A 191 -26.74 13.23 -7.21
N ARG A 192 -27.17 13.38 -8.47
CA ARG A 192 -26.43 14.11 -9.54
C ARG A 192 -25.93 15.50 -9.14
N ASP A 193 -26.61 16.20 -8.23
CA ASP A 193 -26.22 17.55 -7.78
C ASP A 193 -25.09 17.55 -6.71
N GLY A 194 -24.90 16.44 -5.97
CA GLY A 194 -23.84 16.29 -4.96
C GLY A 194 -22.49 15.87 -5.54
N LEU A 195 -22.45 15.55 -6.83
CA LEU A 195 -21.28 14.98 -7.50
C LEU A 195 -20.13 15.97 -7.64
N ALA A 196 -20.40 17.26 -7.91
CA ALA A 196 -19.37 18.29 -8.00
C ALA A 196 -18.71 18.55 -6.64
N VAL A 197 -19.53 18.72 -5.61
CA VAL A 197 -19.08 18.95 -4.22
C VAL A 197 -18.27 17.76 -3.71
N THR A 198 -18.71 16.53 -4.00
CA THR A 198 -17.99 15.32 -3.59
C THR A 198 -16.61 15.24 -4.22
N THR A 199 -16.49 15.52 -5.53
CA THR A 199 -15.19 15.54 -6.20
C THR A 199 -14.25 16.59 -5.60
N GLN A 200 -14.77 17.77 -5.23
CA GLN A 200 -13.97 18.80 -4.56
C GLN A 200 -13.51 18.36 -3.17
N ILE A 201 -14.39 17.78 -2.36
CA ILE A 201 -14.03 17.24 -1.03
C ILE A 201 -12.97 16.15 -1.18
N MET A 202 -13.12 15.23 -2.14
CA MET A 202 -12.11 14.20 -2.40
C MET A 202 -10.79 14.78 -2.89
N GLY A 203 -10.83 15.86 -3.68
CA GLY A 203 -9.65 16.61 -4.09
C GLY A 203 -8.91 17.20 -2.87
N VAL A 204 -9.63 17.78 -1.91
CA VAL A 204 -9.03 18.27 -0.65
C VAL A 204 -8.40 17.13 0.17
N ILE A 205 -9.06 15.97 0.26
CA ILE A 205 -8.51 14.79 0.95
C ILE A 205 -7.23 14.30 0.24
N LEU A 206 -7.26 14.21 -1.09
CA LEU A 206 -6.08 13.86 -1.90
C LEU A 206 -4.93 14.84 -1.74
N ALA A 207 -5.22 16.14 -1.65
CA ALA A 207 -4.20 17.17 -1.40
C ALA A 207 -3.55 16.96 -0.02
N ALA A 208 -4.34 16.63 1.01
CA ALA A 208 -3.81 16.31 2.33
C ALA A 208 -2.92 15.06 2.29
N LEU A 209 -3.35 13.98 1.62
CA LEU A 209 -2.54 12.77 1.42
C LEU A 209 -1.23 13.06 0.67
N ALA A 210 -1.30 13.89 -0.37
CA ALA A 210 -0.15 14.33 -1.14
C ALA A 210 0.89 15.05 -0.25
N ILE A 211 0.44 15.95 0.62
CA ILE A 211 1.30 16.67 1.57
C ILE A 211 1.91 15.70 2.58
N GLU A 212 1.12 14.80 3.18
CA GLU A 212 1.62 13.80 4.13
C GLU A 212 2.69 12.90 3.50
N MET A 213 2.44 12.42 2.28
CA MET A 213 3.41 11.61 1.53
C MET A 213 4.69 12.39 1.22
N ALA A 214 4.58 13.64 0.76
CA ALA A 214 5.72 14.47 0.45
C ALA A 214 6.52 14.84 1.71
N ALA A 215 5.85 15.23 2.79
CA ALA A 215 6.48 15.55 4.07
C ALA A 215 7.19 14.33 4.68
N GLY A 216 6.56 13.15 4.63
CA GLY A 216 7.17 11.89 5.04
C GLY A 216 8.41 11.56 4.22
N GLY A 217 8.36 11.77 2.90
CA GLY A 217 9.52 11.59 2.02
C GLY A 217 10.66 12.57 2.30
N LEU A 218 10.34 13.85 2.54
CA LEU A 218 11.33 14.88 2.89
C LEU A 218 12.04 14.56 4.21
N LYS A 219 11.31 14.08 5.23
CA LYS A 219 11.88 13.63 6.51
C LYS A 219 12.84 12.45 6.35
N GLU A 220 12.56 11.54 5.40
CA GLU A 220 13.47 10.42 5.09
C GLU A 220 14.73 10.87 4.34
N ILE A 221 14.63 11.88 3.46
CA ILE A 221 15.78 12.43 2.73
C ILE A 221 16.66 13.28 3.65
N PHE A 222 16.05 14.11 4.51
CA PHE A 222 16.74 15.02 5.40
C PHE A 222 16.46 14.65 6.87
N PRO A 223 17.16 13.65 7.43
CA PRO A 223 16.95 13.19 8.80
C PRO A 223 17.26 14.26 9.87
N LEU A 224 17.88 15.38 9.48
CA LEU A 224 18.15 16.56 10.30
C LEU A 224 16.90 17.46 10.52
N LEU A 225 15.79 17.24 9.82
CA LEU A 225 14.51 17.97 10.01
C LEU A 225 13.64 17.41 11.15
N ARG A 226 14.25 16.69 12.12
CA ARG A 226 13.55 16.10 13.27
C ARG A 226 13.31 17.10 14.38
#